data_AF-A0A7Z0LEL3-F1
#
_entry.id   AF-A0A7Z0LEL3-F1
#
_cell.length_a   1.000
_cell.length_b   1.000
_cell.length_c   1.000
_cell.angle_alpha   90.00
_cell.angle_beta   90.00
_cell.angle_gamma   90.00
#
_symmetry.space_group_name_H-M   'P 1'
#
loop_
_entity.id
_entity.type
_entity.pdbx_description
1 polymer ?
#
loop_
_entity_poly.entity_id
_entity_poly.type
_entity_poly.pdbx_seq_one_letter_code
_entity_poly.pdbx_strand_id
1 'polypeptide(L)'
;MEYLERLNVSQRQAVLSDSKEIMLVAGAGTGKTNTIISKIEYLVTKKEVLQSNILAITFTNKAVNEIKERLNISLGNNNVVVNTFHELARTIIYDNDNYKKLGYTNLTI
;
A
#
# COMPACT_ATOMS: atom_id res chain seq x y z
N MET A 1 15.39 -13.42 3.00
CA MET A 1 14.52 -13.37 1.80
C MET A 1 13.54 -14.54 1.77
N GLU A 2 13.19 -15.11 2.92
CA GLU A 2 12.35 -16.30 3.04
C GLU A 2 10.93 -16.10 2.47
N TYR A 3 10.40 -14.87 2.50
CA TYR A 3 9.06 -14.58 2.00
C TYR A 3 8.91 -14.77 0.48
N LEU A 4 9.98 -14.58 -0.31
CA LEU A 4 9.94 -14.78 -1.77
C LEU A 4 9.84 -16.26 -2.15
N GLU A 5 10.29 -17.16 -1.28
CA GLU A 5 10.21 -18.62 -1.50
C GLU A 5 8.78 -19.15 -1.36
N ARG A 6 7.92 -18.39 -0.66
CA ARG A 6 6.49 -18.71 -0.47
C ARG A 6 5.61 -18.22 -1.63
N LEU A 7 6.19 -17.53 -2.62
CA LEU A 7 5.48 -17.01 -3.79
C LEU A 7 5.53 -18.01 -4.95
N ASN A 8 4.43 -18.17 -5.66
CA ASN A 8 4.46 -18.88 -6.93
C ASN A 8 5.20 -18.05 -8.01
N VAL A 9 5.46 -18.66 -9.17
CA VAL A 9 6.24 -18.04 -10.25
C VAL A 9 5.67 -16.69 -10.68
N SER A 10 4.36 -16.60 -10.91
CA SER A 10 3.71 -15.36 -11.36
C SER A 10 3.73 -14.26 -10.29
N GLN A 11 3.49 -14.61 -9.03
CA GLN A 11 3.56 -13.66 -7.91
C GLN A 11 4.99 -13.14 -7.73
N ARG A 12 5.99 -14.03 -7.78
CA ARG A 12 7.41 -13.67 -7.70
C ARG A 12 7.83 -12.77 -8.85
N GLN A 13 7.37 -13.06 -10.07
CA GLN A 13 7.62 -12.21 -11.23
C GLN A 13 7.06 -10.79 -11.03
N ALA A 14 5.84 -10.66 -10.50
CA ALA A 14 5.26 -9.35 -10.20
C ALA A 14 6.05 -8.60 -9.11
N VAL A 15 6.47 -9.30 -8.06
CA VAL A 15 7.27 -8.72 -6.96
C VAL A 15 8.62 -8.22 -7.47
N LEU A 16 9.31 -8.99 -8.30
CA LEU A 16 10.66 -8.68 -8.79
C LEU A 16 10.70 -7.77 -10.01
N SER A 17 9.56 -7.53 -10.68
CA SER A 17 9.52 -6.71 -11.89
C SER A 17 9.94 -5.25 -11.64
N ASP A 18 10.76 -4.70 -12.53
CA ASP A 18 11.16 -3.29 -12.55
C ASP A 18 10.24 -2.42 -13.41
N SER A 19 9.14 -2.98 -13.93
CA SER A 19 8.12 -2.21 -14.63
C SER A 19 7.55 -1.12 -13.74
N LYS A 20 7.39 0.09 -14.29
CA LYS A 20 6.75 1.22 -13.59
C LYS A 20 5.29 0.95 -13.26
N GLU A 21 4.62 0.16 -14.10
CA GLU A 21 3.20 -0.16 -13.98
C GLU A 21 3.01 -1.68 -14.08
N ILE A 22 2.19 -2.23 -13.19
CA ILE A 22 1.88 -3.66 -13.14
C ILE A 22 0.39 -3.82 -12.86
N MET A 23 -0.29 -4.61 -13.68
CA MET A 23 -1.67 -5.03 -13.45
C MET A 23 -1.70 -6.49 -13.01
N LEU A 24 -2.21 -6.73 -11.80
CA LEU A 24 -2.39 -8.08 -11.25
C LEU A 24 -3.83 -8.56 -11.48
N VAL A 25 -4.03 -9.40 -12.50
CA VAL A 25 -5.31 -10.07 -12.76
C VAL A 25 -5.30 -11.43 -12.09
N ALA A 26 -6.13 -11.62 -11.06
CA ALA A 26 -6.17 -12.90 -10.34
C ALA A 26 -7.53 -13.17 -9.68
N GLY A 27 -7.91 -14.45 -9.61
CA GLY A 27 -9.15 -14.93 -8.99
C GLY A 27 -9.22 -14.69 -7.48
N ALA A 28 -10.38 -14.96 -6.87
CA ALA A 28 -10.50 -14.92 -5.41
C ALA A 28 -9.53 -15.93 -4.76
N GLY A 29 -8.95 -15.58 -3.61
CA GLY A 29 -8.07 -16.49 -2.85
C GLY A 29 -6.67 -16.73 -3.43
N THR A 30 -6.31 -16.16 -4.59
CA THR A 30 -5.02 -16.44 -5.26
C THR A 30 -3.82 -15.64 -4.71
N GLY A 31 -3.95 -15.02 -3.53
CA GLY A 31 -2.85 -14.30 -2.88
C GLY A 31 -2.53 -12.92 -3.44
N LYS A 32 -3.51 -12.18 -4.00
CA LYS A 32 -3.33 -10.79 -4.48
C LYS A 32 -2.73 -9.89 -3.41
N THR A 33 -3.34 -9.87 -2.22
CA THR A 33 -2.86 -9.08 -1.08
C THR A 33 -1.44 -9.48 -0.66
N ASN A 34 -1.15 -10.78 -0.65
CA ASN A 34 0.19 -11.29 -0.35
C ASN A 34 1.23 -10.76 -1.34
N THR A 35 0.90 -10.77 -2.63
CA THR A 35 1.78 -10.26 -3.70
C THR A 35 2.05 -8.76 -3.54
N ILE A 36 1.03 -7.98 -3.20
CA ILE A 36 1.17 -6.53 -2.95
C ILE A 36 2.08 -6.26 -1.75
N ILE A 37 1.86 -6.94 -0.63
CA ILE A 37 2.69 -6.79 0.57
C ILE A 37 4.15 -7.16 0.26
N SER A 38 4.38 -8.31 -0.37
CA SER A 38 5.73 -8.71 -0.77
C SER A 38 6.37 -7.76 -1.79
N LYS A 39 5.59 -7.09 -2.64
CA LYS A 39 6.12 -6.03 -3.52
C LYS A 39 6.60 -4.83 -2.70
N ILE A 40 5.82 -4.38 -1.71
CA ILE A 40 6.22 -3.28 -0.83
C ILE A 40 7.49 -3.65 -0.05
N GLU A 41 7.54 -4.86 0.52
CA GLU A 41 8.73 -5.37 1.20
C GLU A 41 9.96 -5.37 0.29
N TYR A 42 9.81 -5.81 -0.97
CA TYR A 42 10.88 -5.79 -1.96
C TYR A 42 11.34 -4.37 -2.27
N LEU A 43 10.41 -3.44 -2.49
CA LEU A 43 10.74 -2.04 -2.77
C LEU A 43 11.53 -1.40 -1.63
N VAL A 44 11.12 -1.65 -0.38
CA VAL A 44 11.80 -1.09 0.79
C VAL A 44 13.15 -1.74 1.03
N THR A 45 13.20 -3.07 1.05
CA THR A 45 14.40 -3.80 1.49
C THR A 45 15.45 -4.02 0.41
N LYS A 46 15.06 -3.98 -0.88
CA LYS A 46 15.96 -4.26 -2.02
C LYS A 46 16.12 -3.11 -2.97
N LYS A 47 15.09 -2.28 -3.14
CA LYS A 47 15.18 -1.07 -3.96
C LYS A 47 15.41 0.19 -3.13
N GLU A 48 15.55 0.04 -1.81
CA GLU A 48 15.83 1.12 -0.86
C GLU A 48 14.84 2.29 -0.99
N VAL A 49 13.60 1.99 -1.40
CA VAL A 49 12.53 2.98 -1.47
C VAL A 49 12.14 3.36 -0.06
N LEU A 50 12.20 4.65 0.24
CA LEU A 50 11.70 5.18 1.51
C LEU A 50 10.23 4.79 1.67
N GLN A 51 9.90 4.18 2.80
CA GLN A 51 8.53 3.74 3.10
C GLN A 51 7.50 4.88 3.00
N SER A 52 7.90 6.11 3.34
CA SER A 52 7.08 7.32 3.21
C SER A 52 6.72 7.68 1.76
N ASN A 53 7.44 7.13 0.78
CA ASN A 53 7.18 7.32 -0.65
C ASN A 53 6.23 6.25 -1.21
N ILE A 54 5.75 5.33 -0.37
CA ILE A 54 4.83 4.26 -0.77
C ILE A 54 3.43 4.57 -0.21
N LEU A 55 2.45 4.60 -1.12
CA LEU A 55 1.03 4.70 -0.82
C LEU A 55 0.32 3.41 -1.26
N ALA A 56 -0.30 2.71 -0.31
CA ALA A 56 -1.18 1.59 -0.57
C ALA A 56 -2.64 1.98 -0.26
N ILE A 57 -3.54 1.71 -1.21
CA ILE A 57 -4.96 2.05 -1.10
C ILE A 57 -5.80 0.76 -1.16
N THR A 58 -6.80 0.66 -0.29
CA THR A 58 -7.76 -0.45 -0.28
C THR A 58 -9.18 0.05 0.02
N PHE A 59 -10.17 -0.84 -0.07
CA PHE A 59 -11.58 -0.46 0.10
C PHE A 59 -12.07 -0.47 1.55
N THR A 60 -11.45 -1.28 2.42
CA THR A 60 -11.96 -1.49 3.78
C THR A 60 -10.90 -1.21 4.84
N ASN A 61 -11.34 -0.70 5.99
CA ASN A 61 -10.46 -0.52 7.16
C ASN A 61 -9.87 -1.85 7.64
N LYS A 62 -10.62 -2.95 7.50
CA LYS A 62 -10.12 -4.30 7.80
C LYS A 62 -8.87 -4.63 6.96
N ALA A 63 -8.93 -4.40 5.66
CA ALA A 63 -7.78 -4.63 4.78
C ALA A 63 -6.62 -3.66 5.06
N VAL A 64 -6.90 -2.40 5.43
CA VAL A 64 -5.86 -1.46 5.88
C VAL A 64 -5.09 -2.03 7.07
N ASN A 65 -5.83 -2.47 8.10
CA ASN A 65 -5.23 -3.00 9.33
C ASN A 65 -4.43 -4.28 9.06
N GLU A 66 -4.97 -5.20 8.27
CA GLU A 66 -4.28 -6.43 7.87
C GLU A 66 -2.96 -6.14 7.15
N ILE A 67 -2.95 -5.22 6.17
CA ILE A 67 -1.74 -4.85 5.45
C ILE A 67 -0.72 -4.19 6.39
N LYS A 68 -1.16 -3.27 7.25
CA LYS A 68 -0.27 -2.59 8.22
C LYS A 68 0.36 -3.58 9.19
N GLU A 69 -0.42 -4.52 9.73
CA GLU A 69 0.06 -5.56 10.64
C GLU A 69 1.12 -6.43 9.98
N ARG A 70 0.84 -6.91 8.76
CA ARG A 70 1.78 -7.76 8.02
C ARG A 70 3.08 -7.02 7.65
N LEU A 71 2.99 -5.75 7.25
CA LEU A 71 4.17 -4.92 7.01
C LEU A 71 4.95 -4.62 8.30
N ASN A 72 4.28 -4.42 9.43
CA ASN A 72 4.94 -4.29 10.73
C ASN A 72 5.74 -5.54 11.10
N ILE A 73 5.15 -6.72 10.94
CA ILE A 73 5.84 -7.99 11.20
C ILE A 73 7.07 -8.14 10.32
N SER A 74 6.98 -7.72 9.06
CA SER A 74 8.05 -7.91 8.07
C SER A 74 9.17 -6.87 8.14
N LEU A 75 8.82 -5.60 8.40
CA LEU A 75 9.74 -4.46 8.35
C LEU A 75 10.17 -3.97 9.76
N GLY A 76 9.48 -4.38 10.82
CA GLY A 76 9.74 -3.97 12.21
C GLY A 76 9.24 -2.56 12.54
N ASN A 77 9.55 -1.57 11.70
CA ASN A 77 9.11 -0.18 11.84
C ASN A 77 8.38 0.27 10.56
N ASN A 78 7.13 -0.16 10.40
CA ASN A 78 6.35 0.21 9.23
C ASN A 78 5.88 1.68 9.31
N ASN A 79 6.27 2.48 8.33
CA ASN A 79 5.77 3.84 8.11
C ASN A 79 5.22 4.03 6.68
N VAL A 80 4.86 2.95 5.99
CA VAL A 80 4.13 2.99 4.72
C VAL A 80 2.73 3.56 4.94
N VAL A 81 2.30 4.47 4.06
CA VAL A 81 0.94 5.01 4.09
C VAL A 81 -0.02 3.97 3.53
N VAL A 82 -0.89 3.42 4.37
CA VAL A 82 -1.93 2.47 3.98
C VAL A 82 -3.27 3.03 4.40
N ASN A 83 -4.11 3.40 3.43
CA ASN A 83 -5.38 4.09 3.64
C ASN A 83 -6.51 3.47 2.83
N THR A 84 -7.74 3.83 3.20
CA THR A 84 -8.86 3.71 2.27
C THR A 84 -8.88 4.90 1.32
N PHE A 85 -9.67 4.82 0.24
CA PHE A 85 -9.92 5.99 -0.62
C PHE A 85 -10.48 7.18 0.16
N HIS A 86 -11.45 6.94 1.06
CA HIS A 86 -12.04 7.99 1.88
C HIS A 86 -11.03 8.64 2.82
N GLU A 87 -10.20 7.83 3.47
CA GLU A 87 -9.18 8.35 4.39
C GLU A 87 -8.10 9.15 3.65
N LEU A 88 -7.66 8.66 2.49
CA LEU A 88 -6.73 9.40 1.64
C LEU A 88 -7.33 10.73 1.18
N ALA A 89 -8.58 10.72 0.70
CA ALA A 89 -9.27 11.94 0.27
C ALA A 89 -9.38 12.94 1.42
N ARG A 90 -9.75 12.46 2.62
CA ARG A 90 -9.79 13.28 3.83
C ARG A 90 -8.42 13.88 4.12
N THR A 91 -7.34 13.10 4.11
CA THR A 91 -5.97 13.63 4.30
C THR A 91 -5.66 14.74 3.30
N ILE A 92 -5.93 14.53 2.00
CA ILE A 92 -5.66 15.52 0.95
C ILE A 92 -6.48 16.80 1.14
N ILE A 93 -7.76 16.67 1.50
CA ILE A 93 -8.67 17.81 1.65
C ILE A 93 -8.29 18.68 2.86
N TYR A 94 -7.88 18.07 3.97
CA TYR A 94 -7.46 18.81 5.16
C TYR A 94 -6.01 19.29 5.10
N ASP A 95 -5.17 18.66 4.27
CA ASP A 95 -3.79 19.08 4.08
C ASP A 95 -3.71 20.53 3.61
N ASN A 96 -2.88 21.34 4.28
CA ASN A 96 -2.65 22.76 3.97
C ASN A 96 -3.94 23.57 3.73
N ASP A 97 -5.00 23.26 4.49
CA ASP A 97 -6.34 23.83 4.33
C ASP A 97 -6.88 23.77 2.88
N ASN A 98 -6.60 22.68 2.14
CA ASN A 98 -7.04 22.52 0.75
C ASN A 98 -8.57 22.68 0.59
N TYR A 99 -9.36 22.38 1.61
CA TYR A 99 -10.80 22.65 1.63
C TYR A 99 -11.16 24.14 1.41
N LYS A 100 -10.31 25.08 1.82
CA LYS A 100 -10.50 26.52 1.53
C LYS A 100 -10.39 26.80 0.04
N LYS A 101 -9.51 26.09 -0.68
CA LYS A 101 -9.37 26.18 -2.14
C LYS A 101 -10.60 25.65 -2.87
N LEU A 102 -11.34 24.74 -2.22
CA LEU A 102 -12.63 24.23 -2.70
C LEU A 102 -13.81 25.13 -2.30
N GLY A 103 -13.58 26.24 -1.60
CA GLY A 103 -14.62 27.20 -1.20
C GLY A 103 -15.28 26.91 0.16
N TYR A 104 -14.76 25.96 0.95
CA TYR A 104 -15.29 25.64 2.27
C TYR A 104 -14.59 26.45 3.37
N THR A 105 -15.37 26.95 4.34
CA THR A 105 -14.85 27.67 5.52
C THR A 105 -14.60 26.76 6.71
N ASN A 106 -15.34 25.65 6.79
CA ASN A 106 -15.12 24.54 7.71
C ASN A 106 -15.66 23.26 7.05
N LEU A 107 -15.06 22.11 7.33
CA LEU A 107 -15.58 20.81 6.92
C LEU A 107 -16.02 20.04 8.15
N THR A 108 -17.32 19.95 8.35
CA THR A 108 -17.93 18.99 9.28
C THR A 108 -18.28 17.76 8.46
N ILE A 109 -17.60 16.64 8.73
CA ILE A 109 -17.87 15.33 8.12
C ILE A 109 -18.55 14.46 9.16
#